data_AF-A0A069RHN4-F1
#
_entry.id   AF-A0A069RHN4-F1
#
_cell.length_a   1.000
_cell.length_b   1.000
_cell.length_c   1.000
_cell.angle_alpha   90.00
_cell.angle_beta   90.00
_cell.angle_gamma   90.00
#
_symmetry.space_group_name_H-M   'P 1'
#
loop_
_entity.id
_entity.type
_entity.pdbx_description
1 polymer ?
#
loop_
_entity_poly.entity_id
_entity_poly.type
_entity_poly.pdbx_seq_one_letter_code
_entity_poly.pdbx_strand_id
1 'polypeptide(L)'
;MKKSIRLLLADSTYEAGDSMKRSLMKEGNIEVVGRAEKGDQVVEMSNELNPDVILLNLEIEGIDAVEAAKMLLNENPRTIVIMVFTEKNKNHIKRAMTAGVRDYIVKPFTINSLIDTIVNLYEMENKRRGALKQDEDFQIKSGSQITPQIDSKVVTVFSTKGGVGKSILAINIAVSLAEKTGKNVALIDLDLSSGDVAIMLDLYPKRTISELIKDLPSLDSEIMDEYLVRHSSGISVLPAPVTPEQAEYITPVNIEKIVKVLINRYHYIVIDTGPSFRDINLAALDMSDRILFVTTLDVATVKNARIGLDIMRKLNYEDNKISMVLNRYHKKFGISIKDLEKTAQKDISAIVPMDDRTVINSINTGEPFVVKQSKKPVSKRISQISDFIIKG
;
A
#
# COMPACT_ATOMS: atom_id res chain seq x y z
N MET A 1 -17.80 -1.02 31.73
CA MET A 1 -18.51 -2.25 31.30
C MET A 1 -18.22 -2.47 29.82
N LYS A 2 -17.76 -3.66 29.42
CA LYS A 2 -17.51 -3.98 27.99
C LYS A 2 -18.86 -3.93 27.27
N LYS A 3 -18.95 -3.26 26.11
CA LYS A 3 -20.19 -3.19 25.33
C LYS A 3 -20.49 -4.57 24.73
N SER A 4 -21.69 -5.09 24.96
CA SER A 4 -22.12 -6.39 24.40
C SER A 4 -22.29 -6.31 22.89
N ILE A 5 -21.87 -7.35 22.16
CA ILE A 5 -21.99 -7.43 20.69
C ILE A 5 -23.44 -7.74 20.34
N ARG A 6 -24.11 -6.85 19.59
CA ARG A 6 -25.51 -7.04 19.18
C ARG A 6 -25.59 -7.92 17.94
N LEU A 7 -26.14 -9.11 18.08
CA LEU A 7 -26.19 -10.15 17.05
C LEU A 7 -27.62 -10.37 16.53
N LEU A 8 -27.81 -10.32 15.22
CA LEU A 8 -29.02 -10.79 14.55
C LEU A 8 -28.74 -12.17 13.93
N LEU A 9 -29.58 -13.15 14.26
CA LEU A 9 -29.48 -14.50 13.73
C LEU A 9 -30.47 -14.70 12.59
N ALA A 10 -29.98 -15.01 11.41
CA ALA A 10 -30.80 -15.29 10.24
C ALA A 10 -30.59 -16.75 9.79
N ASP A 11 -31.47 -17.63 10.27
CA ASP A 11 -31.43 -19.07 9.99
C ASP A 11 -32.89 -19.58 9.96
N SER A 12 -33.21 -20.38 8.95
CA SER A 12 -34.53 -20.98 8.72
C SER A 12 -34.90 -22.07 9.75
N THR A 13 -33.97 -22.47 10.62
CA THR A 13 -34.18 -23.56 11.60
C THR A 13 -34.46 -23.06 13.03
N TYR A 14 -35.73 -23.14 13.47
CA TYR A 14 -36.21 -22.61 14.75
C TYR A 14 -35.48 -23.20 15.99
N GLU A 15 -35.26 -24.52 16.02
CA GLU A 15 -34.65 -25.24 17.16
C GLU A 15 -33.16 -24.96 17.36
N ALA A 16 -32.41 -24.78 16.27
CA ALA A 16 -30.98 -24.47 16.33
C ALA A 16 -30.74 -23.07 16.92
N GLY A 17 -31.57 -22.09 16.55
CA GLY A 17 -31.41 -20.71 17.00
C GLY A 17 -31.72 -20.49 18.49
N ASP A 18 -32.64 -21.23 19.10
CA ASP A 18 -32.97 -21.07 20.53
C ASP A 18 -31.89 -21.66 21.44
N SER A 19 -31.38 -22.84 21.09
CA SER A 19 -30.26 -23.47 21.79
C SER A 19 -28.96 -22.66 21.63
N MET A 20 -28.75 -22.10 20.43
CA MET A 20 -27.62 -21.22 20.14
C MET A 20 -27.73 -19.89 20.90
N LYS A 21 -28.91 -19.25 20.93
CA LYS A 21 -29.16 -18.02 21.71
C LYS A 21 -28.86 -18.22 23.19
N ARG A 22 -29.36 -19.30 23.80
CA ARG A 22 -29.10 -19.61 25.22
C ARG A 22 -27.61 -19.84 25.51
N SER A 23 -26.89 -20.43 24.58
CA SER A 23 -25.46 -20.72 24.74
C SER A 23 -24.60 -19.46 24.56
N LEU A 24 -24.92 -18.63 23.56
CA LEU A 24 -24.26 -17.34 23.31
C LEU A 24 -24.45 -16.34 24.47
N MET A 25 -25.62 -16.36 25.13
CA MET A 25 -25.92 -15.49 26.27
C MET A 25 -25.17 -15.89 27.56
N LYS A 26 -24.75 -17.16 27.70
CA LYS A 26 -24.04 -17.64 28.90
C LYS A 26 -22.57 -17.21 28.96
N GLU A 27 -21.93 -16.97 27.82
CA GLU A 27 -20.50 -16.62 27.76
C GLU A 27 -20.22 -15.09 27.77
N GLY A 28 -21.25 -14.27 27.95
CA GLY A 28 -21.10 -12.95 28.58
C GLY A 28 -20.64 -11.78 27.71
N ASN A 29 -20.62 -11.87 26.37
CA ASN A 29 -20.24 -10.73 25.52
C ASN A 29 -21.03 -10.60 24.20
N ILE A 30 -22.07 -11.41 23.99
CA ILE A 30 -22.92 -11.37 22.79
C ILE A 30 -24.40 -11.31 23.22
N GLU A 31 -25.14 -10.34 22.70
CA GLU A 31 -26.58 -10.18 22.89
C GLU A 31 -27.31 -10.46 21.58
N VAL A 32 -28.17 -11.49 21.56
CA VAL A 32 -29.02 -11.77 20.39
C VAL A 32 -30.22 -10.83 20.40
N VAL A 33 -30.19 -9.81 19.54
CA VAL A 33 -31.19 -8.73 19.48
C VAL A 33 -32.41 -9.07 18.60
N GLY A 34 -32.27 -10.04 17.71
CA GLY A 34 -33.36 -10.46 16.83
C GLY A 34 -33.10 -11.81 16.16
N ARG A 35 -34.14 -12.37 15.55
CA ARG A 35 -34.09 -13.57 14.72
C ARG A 35 -34.93 -13.37 13.47
N ALA A 36 -34.37 -13.70 12.31
CA ALA A 36 -35.04 -13.66 11.03
C ALA A 36 -35.05 -15.07 10.42
N GLU A 37 -36.15 -15.44 9.78
CA GLU A 37 -36.30 -16.75 9.13
C GLU A 37 -36.22 -16.63 7.61
N LYS A 38 -36.41 -15.41 7.09
CA LYS A 38 -36.44 -15.10 5.67
C LYS A 38 -35.54 -13.92 5.32
N GLY A 39 -34.94 -13.92 4.12
CA GLY A 39 -33.98 -12.91 3.68
C GLY A 39 -34.53 -11.48 3.63
N ASP A 40 -35.82 -11.32 3.33
CA ASP A 40 -36.54 -10.03 3.39
C ASP A 40 -36.63 -9.49 4.83
N GLN A 41 -36.96 -10.36 5.79
CA GLN A 41 -36.98 -10.00 7.21
C GLN A 41 -35.61 -9.58 7.73
N VAL A 42 -34.51 -10.17 7.21
CA VAL A 42 -33.15 -9.79 7.62
C VAL A 42 -32.88 -8.32 7.33
N VAL A 43 -33.30 -7.83 6.16
CA VAL A 43 -33.10 -6.44 5.74
C VAL A 43 -33.93 -5.50 6.62
N GLU A 44 -35.22 -5.80 6.81
CA GLU A 44 -36.13 -5.02 7.66
C GLU A 44 -35.62 -4.93 9.11
N MET A 45 -35.34 -6.08 9.72
CA MET A 45 -34.88 -6.14 11.10
C MET A 45 -33.49 -5.53 11.30
N SER A 46 -32.63 -5.53 10.28
CA SER A 46 -31.34 -4.85 10.38
C SER A 46 -31.51 -3.34 10.51
N ASN A 47 -32.45 -2.75 9.76
CA ASN A 47 -32.74 -1.32 9.82
C ASN A 47 -33.36 -0.92 11.16
N GLU A 48 -34.26 -1.75 11.70
CA GLU A 48 -34.89 -1.48 13.00
C GLU A 48 -33.94 -1.71 14.18
N LEU A 49 -33.27 -2.86 14.20
CA LEU A 49 -32.52 -3.30 15.37
C LEU A 49 -31.08 -2.80 15.37
N ASN A 50 -30.52 -2.35 14.24
CA ASN A 50 -29.14 -1.89 14.12
C ASN A 50 -28.12 -2.88 14.75
N PRO A 51 -28.07 -4.14 14.28
CA PRO A 51 -27.15 -5.13 14.82
C PRO A 51 -25.69 -4.78 14.49
N ASP A 52 -24.78 -5.16 15.39
CA ASP A 52 -23.33 -5.08 15.15
C ASP A 52 -22.87 -6.17 14.17
N VAL A 53 -23.43 -7.38 14.32
CA VAL A 53 -23.10 -8.58 13.54
C VAL A 53 -24.40 -9.27 13.10
N ILE A 54 -24.40 -9.78 11.87
CA ILE A 54 -25.46 -10.66 11.33
C ILE A 54 -24.82 -11.98 10.95
N LEU A 55 -25.35 -13.07 11.49
CA LEU A 55 -25.09 -14.42 10.99
C LEU A 55 -26.18 -14.78 10.01
N LEU A 56 -25.82 -14.88 8.73
CA LEU A 56 -26.76 -15.13 7.65
C LEU A 56 -26.52 -16.51 7.05
N ASN A 57 -27.48 -17.41 7.23
CA ASN A 57 -27.45 -18.71 6.58
C ASN A 57 -27.65 -18.52 5.07
N LEU A 58 -26.80 -19.17 4.25
CA LEU A 58 -26.93 -19.13 2.80
C LEU A 58 -28.29 -19.71 2.38
N GLU A 59 -28.72 -20.77 3.06
CA GLU A 59 -30.00 -21.45 2.84
C GLU A 59 -31.08 -20.82 3.72
N ILE A 60 -31.55 -19.64 3.30
CA ILE A 60 -32.66 -18.91 3.93
C ILE A 60 -33.81 -18.78 2.93
N GLU A 61 -35.05 -18.80 3.43
CA GLU A 61 -36.23 -18.61 2.58
C GLU A 61 -36.37 -17.14 2.14
N GLY A 62 -37.12 -16.89 1.07
CA GLY A 62 -37.35 -15.54 0.54
C GLY A 62 -36.23 -15.09 -0.41
N ILE A 63 -35.69 -13.90 -0.18
CA ILE A 63 -34.63 -13.31 -1.02
C ILE A 63 -33.32 -14.10 -0.84
N ASP A 64 -32.54 -14.28 -1.91
CA ASP A 64 -31.22 -14.93 -1.87
C ASP A 64 -30.32 -14.25 -0.82
N ALA A 65 -29.68 -15.06 0.03
CA ALA A 65 -28.87 -14.56 1.15
C ALA A 65 -27.73 -13.63 0.71
N VAL A 66 -27.12 -13.86 -0.47
CA VAL A 66 -26.06 -12.98 -0.99
C VAL A 66 -26.66 -11.65 -1.46
N GLU A 67 -27.85 -11.67 -2.04
CA GLU A 67 -28.59 -10.46 -2.41
C GLU A 67 -29.05 -9.66 -1.19
N ALA A 68 -29.61 -10.32 -0.18
CA ALA A 68 -29.96 -9.70 1.10
C ALA A 68 -28.74 -9.05 1.76
N ALA A 69 -27.58 -9.74 1.77
CA ALA A 69 -26.33 -9.16 2.27
C ALA A 69 -25.91 -7.90 1.50
N LYS A 70 -26.04 -7.88 0.16
CA LYS A 70 -25.73 -6.68 -0.65
C LYS A 70 -26.64 -5.51 -0.31
N MET A 71 -27.95 -5.73 -0.24
CA MET A 71 -28.93 -4.69 0.08
C MET A 71 -28.63 -4.08 1.45
N LEU A 72 -28.42 -4.95 2.44
CA LEU A 72 -28.17 -4.58 3.82
C LEU A 72 -26.83 -3.84 3.99
N LEU A 73 -25.78 -4.25 3.29
CA LEU A 73 -24.47 -3.59 3.34
C LEU A 73 -24.44 -2.26 2.57
N ASN A 74 -25.33 -2.06 1.60
CA ASN A 74 -25.51 -0.76 0.95
C ASN A 74 -26.21 0.25 1.87
N GLU A 75 -27.22 -0.19 2.62
CA GLU A 75 -27.97 0.67 3.55
C GLU A 75 -27.22 0.88 4.87
N ASN A 76 -26.61 -0.19 5.40
CA ASN A 76 -25.83 -0.19 6.63
C ASN A 76 -24.41 -0.74 6.41
N PRO A 77 -23.48 0.06 5.85
CA PRO A 77 -22.10 -0.38 5.60
C PRO A 77 -21.31 -0.72 6.87
N ARG A 78 -21.84 -0.34 8.04
CA ARG A 78 -21.28 -0.63 9.37
C ARG A 78 -21.78 -1.96 9.96
N THR A 79 -22.65 -2.70 9.31
CA THR A 79 -23.05 -4.02 9.83
C THR A 79 -22.04 -5.08 9.39
N ILE A 80 -21.61 -5.96 10.29
CA ILE A 80 -20.72 -7.07 9.95
C ILE A 80 -21.58 -8.26 9.53
N VAL A 81 -21.48 -8.70 8.29
CA VAL A 81 -22.18 -9.90 7.83
C VAL A 81 -21.20 -11.07 7.78
N ILE A 82 -21.57 -12.17 8.46
CA ILE A 82 -20.88 -13.47 8.42
C ILE A 82 -21.83 -14.46 7.75
N MET A 83 -21.38 -15.09 6.66
CA MET A 83 -22.19 -16.07 5.93
C MET A 83 -22.03 -17.47 6.52
N VAL A 84 -23.12 -18.21 6.69
CA VAL A 84 -23.08 -19.60 7.16
C VAL A 84 -23.39 -20.54 6.00
N PHE A 85 -22.52 -21.52 5.78
CA PHE A 85 -22.63 -22.52 4.73
C PHE A 85 -22.84 -23.91 5.31
N THR A 86 -23.62 -24.75 4.63
CA THR A 86 -23.74 -26.19 4.89
C THR A 86 -22.56 -26.97 4.32
N GLU A 87 -22.00 -26.50 3.21
CA GLU A 87 -20.88 -27.12 2.51
C GLU A 87 -19.89 -26.10 1.92
N LYS A 88 -18.62 -26.48 1.84
CA LYS A 88 -17.55 -25.59 1.37
C LYS A 88 -17.52 -25.52 -0.16
N ASN A 89 -18.31 -24.61 -0.73
CA ASN A 89 -18.32 -24.35 -2.18
C ASN A 89 -17.58 -23.04 -2.53
N LYS A 90 -16.52 -23.15 -3.34
CA LYS A 90 -15.68 -22.01 -3.74
C LYS A 90 -16.46 -20.90 -4.46
N ASN A 91 -17.48 -21.26 -5.26
CA ASN A 91 -18.28 -20.27 -5.98
C ASN A 91 -19.20 -19.49 -5.04
N HIS A 92 -19.76 -20.15 -4.03
CA HIS A 92 -20.61 -19.49 -3.03
C HIS A 92 -19.82 -18.54 -2.14
N ILE A 93 -18.64 -18.97 -1.69
CA ILE A 93 -17.72 -18.11 -0.92
C ILE A 93 -17.32 -16.89 -1.75
N LYS A 94 -16.92 -17.07 -3.01
CA LYS A 94 -16.55 -15.95 -3.89
C LYS A 94 -17.69 -14.95 -4.06
N ARG A 95 -18.92 -15.44 -4.32
CA ARG A 95 -20.12 -14.58 -4.44
C ARG A 95 -20.39 -13.78 -3.17
N ALA A 96 -20.30 -14.42 -2.01
CA ALA A 96 -20.49 -13.77 -0.71
C ALA A 96 -19.43 -12.69 -0.45
N MET A 97 -18.16 -12.98 -0.68
CA MET A 97 -17.09 -11.99 -0.49
C MET A 97 -17.23 -10.79 -1.43
N THR A 98 -17.59 -11.00 -2.71
CA THR A 98 -17.87 -9.91 -3.65
C THR A 98 -19.08 -9.05 -3.22
N ALA A 99 -20.03 -9.61 -2.48
CA ALA A 99 -21.15 -8.88 -1.90
C ALA A 99 -20.79 -8.00 -0.69
N GLY A 100 -19.55 -8.09 -0.19
CA GLY A 100 -19.08 -7.33 0.97
C GLY A 100 -19.20 -8.08 2.30
N VAL A 101 -19.61 -9.35 2.28
CA VAL A 101 -19.54 -10.24 3.45
C VAL A 101 -18.10 -10.29 3.96
N ARG A 102 -17.93 -10.24 5.29
CA ARG A 102 -16.61 -10.09 5.91
C ARG A 102 -15.96 -11.42 6.25
N ASP A 103 -16.75 -12.44 6.56
CA ASP A 103 -16.25 -13.78 6.84
C ASP A 103 -17.32 -14.83 6.61
N TYR A 104 -16.97 -16.10 6.75
CA TYR A 104 -17.90 -17.20 6.68
C TYR A 104 -17.60 -18.35 7.64
N ILE A 105 -18.64 -19.14 7.91
CA ILE A 105 -18.58 -20.32 8.78
C ILE A 105 -19.20 -21.50 8.03
N VAL A 106 -18.66 -22.70 8.22
CA VAL A 106 -19.18 -23.93 7.59
C VAL A 106 -19.72 -24.87 8.68
N LYS A 107 -20.95 -25.36 8.53
CA LYS A 107 -21.55 -26.39 9.40
C LYS A 107 -20.90 -27.76 9.12
N PRO A 108 -20.72 -28.63 10.13
CA PRO A 108 -20.97 -28.40 11.56
C PRO A 108 -19.86 -27.58 12.21
N PHE A 109 -20.22 -26.69 13.12
CA PHE A 109 -19.29 -25.89 13.94
C PHE A 109 -19.65 -26.01 15.42
N THR A 110 -18.68 -25.75 16.29
CA THR A 110 -18.93 -25.65 17.74
C THR A 110 -19.35 -24.24 18.12
N ILE A 111 -20.10 -24.09 19.22
CA ILE A 111 -20.52 -22.78 19.72
C ILE A 111 -19.30 -21.91 20.08
N ASN A 112 -18.26 -22.51 20.67
CA ASN A 112 -17.04 -21.77 21.02
C ASN A 112 -16.34 -21.23 19.75
N SER A 113 -16.22 -22.05 18.70
CA SER A 113 -15.65 -21.58 17.43
C SER A 113 -16.48 -20.46 16.80
N LEU A 114 -17.81 -20.52 16.92
CA LEU A 114 -18.69 -19.47 16.44
C LEU A 114 -18.48 -18.16 17.24
N ILE A 115 -18.41 -18.25 18.56
CA ILE A 115 -18.14 -17.11 19.46
C ILE A 115 -16.79 -16.49 19.10
N ASP A 116 -15.74 -17.30 18.96
CA ASP A 116 -14.41 -16.83 18.59
C ASP A 116 -14.42 -16.09 17.25
N THR A 117 -15.09 -16.62 16.24
CA THR A 117 -15.22 -15.93 14.94
C THR A 117 -15.95 -14.60 15.08
N ILE A 118 -17.08 -14.55 15.79
CA ILE A 118 -17.86 -13.31 15.99
C ILE A 118 -17.05 -12.28 16.75
N VAL A 119 -16.43 -12.66 17.88
CA VAL A 119 -15.67 -11.75 18.74
C VAL A 119 -14.43 -11.24 18.02
N ASN A 120 -13.64 -12.13 17.40
CA ASN A 120 -12.44 -11.74 16.67
C ASN A 120 -12.79 -10.80 15.51
N LEU A 121 -13.83 -11.12 14.74
CA LEU A 121 -14.24 -10.28 13.61
C LEU A 121 -14.79 -8.93 14.07
N TYR A 122 -15.59 -8.92 15.15
CA TYR A 122 -16.10 -7.68 15.74
C TYR A 122 -14.96 -6.82 16.31
N GLU A 123 -14.01 -7.40 17.03
CA GLU A 123 -12.84 -6.68 17.55
C GLU A 123 -11.93 -6.19 16.43
N MET A 124 -11.68 -6.98 15.39
CA MET A 124 -10.90 -6.58 14.21
C MET A 124 -11.58 -5.42 13.48
N GLU A 125 -12.88 -5.52 13.24
CA GLU A 125 -13.63 -4.50 12.51
C GLU A 125 -13.83 -3.24 13.38
N ASN A 126 -13.99 -3.36 14.71
CA ASN A 126 -13.99 -2.21 15.61
C ASN A 126 -12.61 -1.59 15.78
N LYS A 127 -11.51 -2.34 15.71
CA LYS A 127 -10.16 -1.78 15.62
C LYS A 127 -9.97 -1.07 14.29
N ARG A 128 -10.43 -1.64 13.17
CA ARG A 128 -10.43 -1.01 11.84
C ARG A 128 -11.25 0.28 11.83
N ARG A 129 -12.43 0.26 12.43
CA ARG A 129 -13.31 1.44 12.57
C ARG A 129 -12.83 2.41 13.64
N GLY A 130 -12.15 1.93 14.67
CA GLY A 130 -11.49 2.73 15.68
C GLY A 130 -10.31 3.51 15.11
N ALA A 131 -9.53 2.87 14.22
CA ALA A 131 -8.51 3.53 13.42
C ALA A 131 -9.13 4.58 12.46
N LEU A 132 -10.28 4.29 11.84
CA LEU A 132 -11.00 5.25 10.99
C LEU A 132 -11.75 6.36 11.78
N LYS A 133 -12.16 6.10 13.03
CA LYS A 133 -12.76 7.10 13.93
C LYS A 133 -11.71 7.94 14.64
N GLN A 134 -10.49 7.44 14.80
CA GLN A 134 -9.34 8.27 15.18
C GLN A 134 -9.09 9.33 14.11
N ASP A 135 -9.37 9.09 12.83
CA ASP A 135 -9.27 10.15 11.80
C ASP A 135 -10.37 11.23 11.92
N GLU A 136 -11.57 10.92 12.45
CA GLU A 136 -12.67 11.90 12.64
C GLU A 136 -12.63 12.61 14.01
N ASP A 137 -12.34 11.90 15.11
CA ASP A 137 -12.23 12.49 16.46
C ASP A 137 -10.91 13.26 16.68
N PHE A 138 -9.87 13.00 15.88
CA PHE A 138 -8.64 13.82 15.84
C PHE A 138 -8.90 15.20 15.24
N GLN A 139 -9.95 15.37 14.42
CA GLN A 139 -10.35 16.68 13.90
C GLN A 139 -11.19 17.51 14.89
N ILE A 140 -11.87 16.88 15.87
CA ILE A 140 -12.81 17.59 16.76
C ILE A 140 -12.25 17.81 18.18
N LYS A 141 -11.28 17.02 18.66
CA LYS A 141 -10.67 17.22 19.99
C LYS A 141 -9.34 17.99 20.00
N SER A 142 -8.83 18.38 18.83
CA SER A 142 -7.66 19.26 18.71
C SER A 142 -8.07 20.71 18.45
N GLY A 143 -8.75 21.32 19.42
CA GLY A 143 -8.68 22.78 19.57
C GLY A 143 -7.29 23.13 20.09
N SER A 144 -6.37 23.53 19.19
CA SER A 144 -4.94 23.83 19.38
C SER A 144 -4.06 22.57 19.61
N GLN A 145 -3.48 21.93 18.60
CA GLN A 145 -2.60 22.48 17.56
C GLN A 145 -2.92 21.85 16.20
N ILE A 146 -3.02 22.68 15.16
CA ILE A 146 -2.95 22.25 13.77
C ILE A 146 -1.54 21.67 13.60
N THR A 147 -1.36 20.35 13.62
CA THR A 147 -0.20 19.77 12.97
C THR A 147 -0.36 20.11 11.49
N PRO A 148 0.57 20.85 10.87
CA PRO A 148 0.46 21.17 9.46
C PRO A 148 0.33 19.86 8.70
N GLN A 149 -0.74 19.69 7.93
CA GLN A 149 -0.79 18.61 6.94
C GLN A 149 0.40 18.85 6.02
N ILE A 150 1.44 18.04 6.17
CA ILE A 150 2.67 18.19 5.39
C ILE A 150 2.26 17.97 3.94
N ASP A 151 2.54 18.96 3.09
CA ASP A 151 2.46 18.81 1.64
C ASP A 151 3.57 17.83 1.20
N SER A 152 3.27 16.53 1.36
CA SER A 152 4.16 15.43 1.07
C SER A 152 4.05 15.04 -0.40
N LYS A 153 5.20 14.90 -1.06
CA LYS A 153 5.29 14.44 -2.45
C LYS A 153 5.93 13.06 -2.54
N VAL A 154 5.22 12.10 -3.11
CA VAL A 154 5.68 10.74 -3.35
C VAL A 154 6.17 10.59 -4.79
N VAL A 155 7.43 10.20 -4.95
CA VAL A 155 8.09 10.04 -6.25
C VAL A 155 8.65 8.63 -6.38
N THR A 156 8.12 7.84 -7.31
CA THR A 156 8.66 6.50 -7.59
C THR A 156 9.60 6.51 -8.78
N VAL A 157 10.77 5.90 -8.63
CA VAL A 157 11.74 5.66 -9.71
C VAL A 157 11.54 4.25 -10.23
N PHE A 158 11.11 4.13 -11.49
CA PHE A 158 10.67 2.86 -12.08
C PHE A 158 11.28 2.59 -13.46
N SER A 159 11.48 1.33 -13.80
CA SER A 159 11.80 0.88 -15.16
C SER A 159 11.48 -0.60 -15.29
N THR A 160 11.29 -1.05 -16.53
CA THR A 160 11.08 -2.47 -16.88
C THR A 160 12.39 -3.21 -17.19
N LYS A 161 13.55 -2.58 -16.95
CA LYS A 161 14.88 -3.19 -17.16
C LYS A 161 15.79 -2.97 -15.95
N GLY A 162 16.53 -4.01 -15.58
CA GLY A 162 17.62 -3.93 -14.61
C GLY A 162 18.82 -3.13 -15.14
N GLY A 163 19.62 -2.53 -14.25
CA GLY A 163 20.87 -1.88 -14.63
C GLY A 163 20.76 -0.52 -15.33
N VAL A 164 19.57 0.05 -15.50
CA VAL A 164 19.39 1.40 -16.08
C VAL A 164 19.74 2.54 -15.12
N GLY A 165 20.05 2.22 -13.85
CA GLY A 165 20.48 3.19 -12.83
C GLY A 165 19.35 3.77 -11.97
N LYS A 166 18.27 3.02 -11.71
CA LYS A 166 17.13 3.44 -10.86
C LYS A 166 17.59 3.86 -9.47
N SER A 167 18.26 2.97 -8.74
CA SER A 167 18.76 3.21 -7.37
C SER A 167 19.70 4.41 -7.30
N ILE A 168 20.58 4.57 -8.29
CA ILE A 168 21.46 5.76 -8.39
C ILE A 168 20.67 7.05 -8.50
N LEU A 169 19.66 7.08 -9.37
CA LEU A 169 18.81 8.25 -9.51
C LEU A 169 17.98 8.49 -8.24
N ALA A 170 17.37 7.45 -7.68
CA ALA A 170 16.57 7.54 -6.45
C ALA A 170 17.37 8.13 -5.28
N ILE A 171 18.57 7.59 -5.02
CA ILE A 171 19.48 8.07 -3.97
C ILE A 171 19.84 9.54 -4.19
N ASN A 172 20.36 9.89 -5.38
CA ASN A 172 20.85 11.24 -5.61
C ASN A 172 19.71 12.26 -5.69
N ILE A 173 18.53 11.88 -6.16
CA ILE A 173 17.33 12.74 -6.13
C ILE A 173 16.90 12.97 -4.69
N ALA A 174 16.81 11.94 -3.84
CA ALA A 174 16.43 12.07 -2.44
C ALA A 174 17.39 13.00 -1.69
N VAL A 175 18.69 12.81 -1.88
CA VAL A 175 19.73 13.65 -1.27
C VAL A 175 19.65 15.09 -1.75
N SER A 176 19.48 15.30 -3.06
CA SER A 176 19.34 16.64 -3.66
C SER A 176 18.08 17.36 -3.16
N LEU A 177 16.96 16.63 -2.97
CA LEU A 177 15.74 17.19 -2.37
C LEU A 177 15.99 17.64 -0.93
N ALA A 178 16.65 16.82 -0.11
CA ALA A 178 16.99 17.17 1.26
C ALA A 178 17.91 18.39 1.33
N GLU A 179 18.98 18.42 0.51
CA GLU A 179 19.95 19.52 0.47
C GLU A 179 19.29 20.85 0.02
N LYS A 180 18.47 20.81 -1.03
CA LYS A 180 17.84 22.02 -1.60
C LYS A 180 16.76 22.62 -0.72
N THR A 181 15.99 21.77 -0.04
CA THR A 181 14.79 22.21 0.67
C THR A 181 14.98 22.30 2.17
N GLY A 182 16.00 21.62 2.72
CA GLY A 182 16.18 21.44 4.16
C GLY A 182 15.05 20.62 4.82
N LYS A 183 14.18 19.98 4.02
CA LYS A 183 13.02 19.23 4.50
C LYS A 183 13.35 17.74 4.72
N ASN A 184 12.51 17.08 5.50
CA ASN A 184 12.61 15.64 5.75
C ASN A 184 12.33 14.85 4.46
N VAL A 185 13.26 13.99 4.07
CA VAL A 185 13.14 13.09 2.91
C VAL A 185 13.32 11.63 3.32
N ALA A 186 12.37 10.79 2.95
CA ALA A 186 12.46 9.34 3.08
C ALA A 186 12.83 8.72 1.73
N LEU A 187 13.70 7.70 1.75
CA LEU A 187 14.01 6.85 0.60
C LEU A 187 13.62 5.42 0.95
N ILE A 188 12.71 4.82 0.19
CA ILE A 188 12.27 3.44 0.36
C ILE A 188 12.93 2.58 -0.71
N ASP A 189 13.62 1.52 -0.30
CA ASP A 189 14.16 0.53 -1.22
C ASP A 189 13.17 -0.64 -1.39
N LEU A 190 12.46 -0.65 -2.53
CA LEU A 190 11.54 -1.72 -2.93
C LEU A 190 12.11 -2.61 -4.04
N ASP A 191 13.42 -2.57 -4.32
CA ASP A 191 14.04 -3.64 -5.10
C ASP A 191 14.30 -4.85 -4.19
N LEU A 192 13.22 -5.49 -3.73
CA LEU A 192 13.27 -6.49 -2.66
C LEU A 192 14.12 -7.75 -2.99
N SER A 193 14.46 -7.94 -4.26
CA SER A 193 15.27 -9.09 -4.72
C SER A 193 16.77 -8.80 -4.73
N SER A 194 17.18 -7.54 -4.85
CA SER A 194 18.59 -7.13 -4.99
C SER A 194 18.78 -5.68 -4.56
N GLY A 195 18.18 -5.30 -3.42
CA GLY A 195 18.16 -3.93 -2.94
C GLY A 195 19.50 -3.53 -2.36
N ASP A 196 20.25 -2.74 -3.11
CA ASP A 196 21.61 -2.33 -2.75
C ASP A 196 21.66 -0.91 -2.14
N VAL A 197 20.52 -0.24 -1.94
CA VAL A 197 20.50 1.19 -1.54
C VAL A 197 21.29 1.43 -0.24
N ALA A 198 21.13 0.55 0.75
CA ALA A 198 21.86 0.66 2.01
C ALA A 198 23.38 0.56 1.80
N ILE A 199 23.84 -0.40 1.01
CA ILE A 199 25.26 -0.61 0.70
C ILE A 199 25.82 0.58 -0.10
N MET A 200 25.06 1.08 -1.07
CA MET A 200 25.44 2.24 -1.90
C MET A 200 25.57 3.55 -1.10
N LEU A 201 25.04 3.58 0.12
CA LEU A 201 25.11 4.69 1.08
C LEU A 201 26.01 4.38 2.29
N ASP A 202 26.76 3.26 2.25
CA ASP A 202 27.59 2.77 3.37
C ASP A 202 26.79 2.67 4.70
N LEU A 203 25.56 2.17 4.62
CA LEU A 203 24.67 1.96 5.76
C LEU A 203 24.64 0.48 6.16
N TYR A 204 24.63 0.26 7.48
CA TYR A 204 24.55 -1.07 8.09
C TYR A 204 23.24 -1.20 8.88
N PRO A 205 22.11 -1.45 8.21
CA PRO A 205 20.82 -1.51 8.85
C PRO A 205 20.71 -2.70 9.81
N LYS A 206 20.15 -2.46 11.00
CA LYS A 206 19.80 -3.53 11.95
C LYS A 206 18.42 -4.13 11.70
N ARG A 207 17.56 -3.36 11.03
CA ARG A 207 16.18 -3.71 10.69
C ARG A 207 15.92 -3.19 9.27
N THR A 208 15.07 -3.92 8.56
CA THR A 208 14.68 -3.66 7.18
C THR A 208 13.16 -3.59 7.10
N ILE A 209 12.64 -3.39 5.90
CA ILE A 209 11.20 -3.51 5.62
C ILE A 209 10.63 -4.86 6.09
N SER A 210 11.40 -5.95 6.11
CA SER A 210 10.93 -7.27 6.54
C SER A 210 10.65 -7.38 8.04
N GLU A 211 11.38 -6.64 8.87
CA GLU A 211 11.05 -6.54 10.29
C GLU A 211 9.87 -5.58 10.49
N LEU A 212 9.84 -4.46 9.75
CA LEU A 212 8.77 -3.46 9.82
C LEU A 212 7.38 -4.06 9.57
N ILE A 213 7.25 -4.97 8.59
CA ILE A 213 5.95 -5.55 8.27
C ILE A 213 5.32 -6.36 9.41
N LYS A 214 6.11 -6.83 10.37
CA LYS A 214 5.63 -7.58 11.54
C LYS A 214 4.90 -6.67 12.54
N ASP A 215 5.32 -5.40 12.60
CA ASP A 215 4.76 -4.40 13.51
C ASP A 215 3.72 -3.49 12.83
N LEU A 216 3.41 -3.73 11.55
CA LEU A 216 2.40 -2.97 10.80
C LEU A 216 1.03 -2.83 11.46
N PRO A 217 0.50 -3.80 12.23
CA PRO A 217 -0.79 -3.64 12.91
C PRO A 217 -0.82 -2.49 13.93
N SER A 218 0.32 -2.16 14.51
CA SER A 218 0.49 -1.08 15.50
C SER A 218 1.35 0.06 14.98
N LEU A 219 1.72 0.06 13.69
CA LEU A 219 2.68 1.00 13.15
C LEU A 219 2.16 2.44 13.20
N ASP A 220 2.86 3.26 13.97
CA ASP A 220 2.75 4.70 14.00
C ASP A 220 4.08 5.36 13.56
N SER A 221 4.14 6.68 13.64
CA SER A 221 5.35 7.43 13.27
C SER A 221 6.53 7.19 14.21
N GLU A 222 6.32 6.81 15.47
CA GLU A 222 7.40 6.56 16.44
C GLU A 222 8.05 5.21 16.18
N ILE A 223 7.24 4.18 15.96
CA ILE A 223 7.71 2.84 15.58
C ILE A 223 8.43 2.90 14.22
N MET A 224 7.89 3.65 13.26
CA MET A 224 8.52 3.82 11.93
C MET A 224 9.98 4.32 12.03
N ASP A 225 10.28 5.25 12.95
CA ASP A 225 11.62 5.80 13.12
C ASP A 225 12.65 4.72 13.49
N GLU A 226 12.25 3.63 14.16
CA GLU A 226 13.15 2.50 14.51
C GLU A 226 13.61 1.69 13.28
N TYR A 227 12.88 1.79 12.17
CA TYR A 227 13.13 1.07 10.93
C TYR A 227 13.85 1.93 9.88
N LEU A 228 13.88 3.24 10.09
CA LEU A 228 14.52 4.19 9.20
C LEU A 228 15.97 4.45 9.63
N VAL A 229 16.90 4.22 8.70
CA VAL A 229 18.32 4.51 8.92
C VAL A 229 18.62 5.91 8.41
N ARG A 230 19.08 6.79 9.30
CA ARG A 230 19.49 8.14 8.92
C ARG A 230 20.88 8.11 8.27
N HIS A 231 20.98 8.64 7.06
CA HIS A 231 22.26 8.85 6.38
C HIS A 231 22.82 10.25 6.69
N SER A 232 24.15 10.40 6.61
CA SER A 232 24.87 11.65 6.90
C SER A 232 24.44 12.83 6.01
N SER A 233 23.88 12.54 4.82
CA SER A 233 23.33 13.55 3.91
C SER A 233 21.97 14.13 4.33
N GLY A 234 21.37 13.64 5.42
CA GLY A 234 20.10 14.14 5.94
C GLY A 234 18.84 13.39 5.48
N ILE A 235 18.97 12.35 4.64
CA ILE A 235 17.85 11.48 4.27
C ILE A 235 17.65 10.36 5.29
N SER A 236 16.43 9.82 5.37
CA SER A 236 16.09 8.60 6.11
C SER A 236 15.81 7.47 5.12
N VAL A 237 16.40 6.30 5.32
CA VAL A 237 16.29 5.16 4.39
C VAL A 237 15.52 4.02 5.03
N LEU A 238 14.49 3.51 4.37
CA LEU A 238 13.88 2.22 4.67
C LEU A 238 14.54 1.15 3.79
N PRO A 239 15.42 0.30 4.34
CA PRO A 239 16.18 -0.67 3.55
C PRO A 239 15.32 -1.85 3.07
N ALA A 240 15.68 -2.39 1.91
CA ALA A 240 15.17 -3.66 1.41
C ALA A 240 15.56 -4.83 2.34
N PRO A 241 14.89 -5.99 2.21
CA PRO A 241 15.22 -7.20 2.97
C PRO A 241 16.66 -7.67 2.74
N VAL A 242 17.22 -8.38 3.71
CA VAL A 242 18.59 -8.92 3.61
C VAL A 242 18.64 -10.13 2.69
N THR A 243 17.55 -10.89 2.58
CA THR A 243 17.48 -12.07 1.70
C THR A 243 16.22 -12.08 0.84
N PRO A 244 16.27 -12.64 -0.38
CA PRO A 244 15.11 -12.70 -1.27
C PRO A 244 13.90 -13.46 -0.69
N GLU A 245 14.11 -14.44 0.19
CA GLU A 245 13.01 -15.21 0.82
C GLU A 245 12.15 -14.33 1.73
N GLN A 246 12.75 -13.32 2.36
CA GLN A 246 12.04 -12.38 3.20
C GLN A 246 11.14 -11.43 2.37
N ALA A 247 11.47 -11.24 1.09
CA ALA A 247 10.68 -10.42 0.17
C ALA A 247 9.29 -11.02 -0.10
N GLU A 248 9.14 -12.34 -0.04
CA GLU A 248 7.88 -13.03 -0.36
C GLU A 248 6.77 -12.77 0.68
N TYR A 249 7.12 -12.30 1.88
CA TYR A 249 6.15 -11.89 2.90
C TYR A 249 5.64 -10.45 2.71
N ILE A 250 6.23 -9.69 1.79
CA ILE A 250 5.90 -8.28 1.57
C ILE A 250 4.80 -8.19 0.52
N THR A 251 3.68 -7.60 0.93
CA THR A 251 2.46 -7.47 0.13
C THR A 251 2.20 -6.01 -0.27
N PRO A 252 1.38 -5.76 -1.31
CA PRO A 252 0.94 -4.42 -1.71
C PRO A 252 0.36 -3.59 -0.56
N VAL A 253 -0.45 -4.21 0.30
CA VAL A 253 -1.07 -3.57 1.47
C VAL A 253 -0.02 -3.08 2.47
N ASN A 254 1.12 -3.79 2.59
CA ASN A 254 2.21 -3.33 3.43
C ASN A 254 2.81 -2.03 2.88
N ILE A 255 3.03 -1.95 1.56
CA ILE A 255 3.58 -0.76 0.90
C ILE A 255 2.65 0.44 1.08
N GLU A 256 1.35 0.28 0.85
CA GLU A 256 0.37 1.36 1.05
C GLU A 256 0.39 1.91 2.48
N LYS A 257 0.44 1.02 3.49
CA LYS A 257 0.48 1.44 4.89
C LYS A 257 1.78 2.17 5.23
N ILE A 258 2.92 1.67 4.78
CA ILE A 258 4.23 2.29 4.99
C ILE A 258 4.24 3.71 4.40
N VAL A 259 3.80 3.86 3.14
CA VAL A 259 3.77 5.18 2.48
C VAL A 259 2.81 6.13 3.20
N LYS A 260 1.61 5.67 3.61
CA LYS A 260 0.65 6.49 4.37
C LYS A 260 1.21 7.01 5.69
N VAL A 261 1.96 6.18 6.43
CA VAL A 261 2.61 6.62 7.67
C VAL A 261 3.69 7.67 7.38
N LEU A 262 4.48 7.48 6.32
CA LEU A 262 5.54 8.41 5.94
C LEU A 262 5.00 9.76 5.46
N ILE A 263 3.85 9.79 4.78
CA ILE A 263 3.21 11.03 4.27
C ILE A 263 2.94 12.04 5.39
N ASN A 264 2.67 11.57 6.61
CA ASN A 264 2.38 12.43 7.75
C ASN A 264 3.62 13.10 8.37
N ARG A 265 4.84 12.73 7.95
CA ARG A 265 6.09 13.17 8.59
C ARG A 265 7.18 13.62 7.63
N TYR A 266 7.17 13.10 6.41
CA TYR A 266 8.15 13.38 5.37
C TYR A 266 7.55 14.30 4.32
N HIS A 267 8.33 15.28 3.87
CA HIS A 267 7.89 16.19 2.81
C HIS A 267 8.12 15.59 1.42
N TYR A 268 9.08 14.69 1.32
CA TYR A 268 9.36 13.95 0.10
C TYR A 268 9.59 12.48 0.45
N ILE A 269 8.95 11.60 -0.31
CA ILE A 269 9.14 10.15 -0.23
C ILE A 269 9.59 9.71 -1.60
N VAL A 270 10.83 9.25 -1.70
CA VAL A 270 11.39 8.69 -2.93
C VAL A 270 11.35 7.17 -2.81
N ILE A 271 10.81 6.48 -3.81
CA ILE A 271 10.70 5.02 -3.82
C ILE A 271 11.56 4.47 -4.96
N ASP A 272 12.55 3.66 -4.63
CA ASP A 272 13.29 2.85 -5.60
C ASP A 272 12.59 1.49 -5.76
N THR A 273 12.51 0.96 -6.98
CA THR A 273 11.71 -0.25 -7.27
C THR A 273 12.52 -1.28 -8.04
N GLY A 274 12.10 -2.55 -7.99
CA GLY A 274 12.63 -3.59 -8.87
C GLY A 274 12.21 -3.44 -10.35
N PRO A 275 12.85 -4.14 -11.30
CA PRO A 275 12.66 -3.91 -12.74
C PRO A 275 11.44 -4.62 -13.37
N SER A 276 10.27 -4.62 -12.73
CA SER A 276 9.09 -5.36 -13.20
C SER A 276 7.76 -4.81 -12.69
N PHE A 277 6.65 -5.13 -13.35
CA PHE A 277 5.29 -4.83 -12.85
C PHE A 277 4.79 -5.91 -11.88
N ARG A 278 5.48 -6.06 -10.74
CA ARG A 278 4.95 -6.84 -9.60
C ARG A 278 3.92 -6.01 -8.84
N ASP A 279 2.98 -6.66 -8.17
CA ASP A 279 1.92 -6.00 -7.40
C ASP A 279 2.47 -5.00 -6.36
N ILE A 280 3.62 -5.32 -5.74
CA ILE A 280 4.33 -4.41 -4.81
C ILE A 280 4.79 -3.11 -5.48
N ASN A 281 5.23 -3.18 -6.74
CA ASN A 281 5.67 -2.02 -7.49
C ASN A 281 4.46 -1.23 -7.97
N LEU A 282 3.39 -1.91 -8.39
CA LEU A 282 2.12 -1.27 -8.75
C LEU A 282 1.55 -0.46 -7.57
N ALA A 283 1.56 -1.01 -6.35
CA ALA A 283 1.14 -0.27 -5.16
C ALA A 283 1.96 1.02 -4.92
N ALA A 284 3.27 0.98 -5.14
CA ALA A 284 4.11 2.17 -5.06
C ALA A 284 3.78 3.19 -6.16
N LEU A 285 3.58 2.73 -7.40
CA LEU A 285 3.20 3.59 -8.53
C LEU A 285 1.82 4.24 -8.31
N ASP A 286 0.86 3.50 -7.74
CA ASP A 286 -0.48 4.01 -7.41
C ASP A 286 -0.39 5.12 -6.37
N MET A 287 0.44 4.94 -5.34
CA MET A 287 0.65 5.89 -4.26
C MET A 287 1.51 7.11 -4.64
N SER A 288 2.11 7.13 -5.83
CA SER A 288 2.99 8.20 -6.25
C SER A 288 2.24 9.42 -6.79
N ASP A 289 2.71 10.62 -6.49
CA ASP A 289 2.31 11.83 -7.22
C ASP A 289 3.02 11.88 -8.58
N ARG A 290 4.24 11.34 -8.65
CA ARG A 290 5.02 11.31 -9.88
C ARG A 290 5.85 10.04 -10.03
N ILE A 291 5.93 9.54 -11.25
CA ILE A 291 6.69 8.35 -11.63
C ILE A 291 7.81 8.79 -12.57
N LEU A 292 9.06 8.57 -12.17
CA LEU A 292 10.22 8.74 -13.02
C LEU A 292 10.50 7.43 -13.76
N PHE A 293 10.03 7.34 -15.00
CA PHE A 293 10.24 6.17 -15.85
C PHE A 293 11.64 6.25 -16.48
N VAL A 294 12.57 5.44 -15.98
CA VAL A 294 13.98 5.47 -16.37
C VAL A 294 14.24 4.58 -17.58
N THR A 295 14.95 5.12 -18.57
CA THR A 295 15.37 4.40 -19.77
C THR A 295 16.81 4.74 -20.16
N THR A 296 17.41 3.95 -21.06
CA THR A 296 18.74 4.16 -21.64
C THR A 296 18.67 4.04 -23.17
N LEU A 297 19.70 4.54 -23.85
CA LEU A 297 19.73 4.62 -25.31
C LEU A 297 20.31 3.36 -25.97
N ASP A 298 19.66 2.22 -25.75
CA ASP A 298 19.94 0.94 -26.40
C ASP A 298 18.65 0.26 -26.87
N VAL A 299 18.74 -0.57 -27.92
CA VAL A 299 17.57 -1.16 -28.59
C VAL A 299 16.65 -1.91 -27.62
N ALA A 300 17.24 -2.68 -26.70
CA ALA A 300 16.47 -3.48 -25.74
C ALA A 300 15.71 -2.57 -24.75
N THR A 301 16.37 -1.54 -24.23
CA THR A 301 15.70 -0.61 -23.29
C THR A 301 14.66 0.27 -23.98
N VAL A 302 14.90 0.69 -25.23
CA VAL A 302 13.90 1.42 -26.03
C VAL A 302 12.63 0.57 -26.23
N LYS A 303 12.78 -0.72 -26.59
CA LYS A 303 11.65 -1.65 -26.71
C LYS A 303 10.93 -1.80 -25.36
N ASN A 304 11.67 -2.00 -24.27
CA ASN A 304 11.11 -2.17 -22.93
C ASN A 304 10.42 -0.91 -22.41
N ALA A 305 10.90 0.28 -22.79
CA ALA A 305 10.27 1.55 -22.47
C ALA A 305 8.90 1.67 -23.16
N ARG A 306 8.82 1.36 -24.46
CA ARG A 306 7.54 1.30 -25.18
C ARG A 306 6.56 0.35 -24.51
N ILE A 307 6.96 -0.90 -24.28
CA ILE A 307 6.08 -1.92 -23.66
C ILE A 307 5.65 -1.48 -22.26
N GLY A 308 6.59 -0.93 -21.47
CA GLY A 308 6.30 -0.46 -20.12
C GLY A 308 5.29 0.68 -20.10
N LEU A 309 5.48 1.69 -20.95
CA LEU A 309 4.55 2.81 -21.07
C LEU A 309 3.19 2.36 -21.61
N ASP A 310 3.13 1.42 -22.56
CA ASP A 310 1.88 0.83 -23.05
C ASP A 310 1.12 0.11 -21.92
N ILE A 311 1.83 -0.62 -21.05
CA ILE A 311 1.23 -1.26 -19.86
C ILE A 311 0.69 -0.19 -18.91
N MET A 312 1.47 0.85 -18.62
CA MET A 312 1.04 1.92 -17.71
C MET A 312 -0.21 2.65 -18.22
N ARG A 313 -0.31 2.91 -19.53
CA ARG A 313 -1.53 3.47 -20.14
C ARG A 313 -2.73 2.53 -20.00
N LYS A 314 -2.54 1.21 -20.17
CA LYS A 314 -3.61 0.21 -19.97
C LYS A 314 -4.05 0.07 -18.51
N LEU A 315 -3.16 0.38 -17.58
CA LEU A 315 -3.45 0.47 -16.14
C LEU A 315 -4.04 1.84 -15.74
N ASN A 316 -4.32 2.71 -16.71
CA ASN A 316 -4.91 4.04 -16.51
C ASN A 316 -4.05 5.03 -15.69
N TYR A 317 -2.72 4.88 -15.69
CA TYR A 317 -1.87 5.95 -15.17
C TYR A 317 -1.96 7.18 -16.08
N GLU A 318 -2.21 8.35 -15.48
CA GLU A 318 -2.23 9.61 -16.20
C GLU A 318 -0.87 9.94 -16.82
N ASP A 319 -0.86 10.54 -18.02
CA ASP A 319 0.40 10.79 -18.73
C ASP A 319 1.29 11.85 -18.04
N ASN A 320 0.68 12.85 -17.40
CA ASN A 320 1.33 13.89 -16.59
C ASN A 320 2.06 13.31 -15.36
N LYS A 321 1.53 12.24 -14.76
CA LYS A 321 2.13 11.53 -13.62
C LYS A 321 3.42 10.83 -14.02
N ILE A 322 3.62 10.52 -15.31
CA ILE A 322 4.79 9.80 -15.81
C ILE A 322 5.77 10.79 -16.44
N SER A 323 6.99 10.87 -15.91
CA SER A 323 8.11 11.62 -16.49
C SER A 323 9.17 10.66 -17.02
N MET A 324 9.45 10.69 -18.33
CA MET A 324 10.47 9.80 -18.91
C MET A 324 11.87 10.39 -18.73
N VAL A 325 12.76 9.65 -18.09
CA VAL A 325 14.15 10.06 -17.81
C VAL A 325 15.12 9.20 -18.61
N LEU A 326 15.83 9.82 -19.55
CA LEU A 326 16.90 9.18 -20.30
C LEU A 326 18.20 9.25 -19.48
N ASN A 327 18.59 8.12 -18.89
CA ASN A 327 19.82 8.00 -18.12
C ASN A 327 21.00 7.56 -18.98
N ARG A 328 22.22 7.79 -18.47
CA ARG A 328 23.50 7.39 -19.09
C ARG A 328 23.62 7.87 -20.55
N TYR A 329 23.12 9.07 -20.85
CA TYR A 329 23.12 9.59 -22.21
C TYR A 329 24.52 9.92 -22.69
N HIS A 330 24.82 9.49 -23.91
CA HIS A 330 26.02 9.86 -24.64
C HIS A 330 25.75 9.86 -26.15
N LYS A 331 26.31 10.83 -26.88
CA LYS A 331 25.93 11.14 -28.28
C LYS A 331 26.30 10.05 -29.31
N LYS A 332 27.13 9.06 -28.96
CA LYS A 332 27.78 8.15 -29.92
C LYS A 332 27.02 6.85 -30.28
N PHE A 333 25.77 6.64 -29.85
CA PHE A 333 25.15 5.30 -29.86
C PHE A 333 24.11 4.99 -30.95
N GLY A 334 24.09 5.73 -32.07
CA GLY A 334 23.36 5.34 -33.30
C GLY A 334 21.82 5.42 -33.24
N ILE A 335 21.21 5.38 -32.06
CA ILE A 335 19.78 5.64 -31.83
C ILE A 335 19.64 7.13 -31.49
N SER A 336 18.72 7.83 -32.15
CA SER A 336 18.46 9.23 -31.81
C SER A 336 17.44 9.35 -30.67
N ILE A 337 17.48 10.49 -29.95
CA ILE A 337 16.47 10.85 -28.95
C ILE A 337 15.07 10.83 -29.58
N LYS A 338 14.94 11.36 -30.80
CA LYS A 338 13.68 11.40 -31.54
C LYS A 338 13.12 10.01 -31.83
N ASP A 339 13.99 9.05 -32.18
CA ASP A 339 13.55 7.67 -32.43
C ASP A 339 13.07 6.99 -31.16
N LEU A 340 13.72 7.25 -30.03
CA LEU A 340 13.27 6.79 -28.72
C LEU A 340 11.91 7.40 -28.36
N GLU A 341 11.74 8.72 -28.44
CA GLU A 341 10.47 9.40 -28.13
C GLU A 341 9.32 8.90 -29.02
N LYS A 342 9.58 8.77 -30.33
CA LYS A 342 8.62 8.22 -31.29
C LYS A 342 8.23 6.78 -30.96
N THR A 343 9.21 5.94 -30.59
CA THR A 343 8.96 4.53 -30.27
C THR A 343 8.22 4.37 -28.95
N ALA A 344 8.60 5.15 -27.94
CA ALA A 344 7.99 5.19 -26.61
C ALA A 344 6.62 5.88 -26.61
N GLN A 345 6.33 6.68 -27.63
CA GLN A 345 5.17 7.58 -27.72
C GLN A 345 5.08 8.48 -26.49
N LYS A 346 6.22 9.02 -26.07
CA LYS A 346 6.35 9.92 -24.92
C LYS A 346 7.63 10.74 -25.05
N ASP A 347 7.53 12.02 -24.72
CA ASP A 347 8.68 12.92 -24.75
C ASP A 347 9.60 12.69 -23.55
N ILE A 348 10.90 12.94 -23.73
CA ILE A 348 11.87 12.84 -22.65
C ILE A 348 11.79 14.09 -21.78
N SER A 349 11.44 13.90 -20.51
CA SER A 349 11.35 14.97 -19.52
C SER A 349 12.72 15.41 -19.00
N ALA A 350 13.69 14.47 -18.92
CA ALA A 350 15.05 14.78 -18.48
C ALA A 350 16.10 13.84 -19.10
N ILE A 351 17.30 14.37 -19.34
CA ILE A 351 18.43 13.62 -19.91
C ILE A 351 19.64 13.70 -18.99
N VAL A 352 19.98 12.61 -18.32
CA VAL A 352 21.14 12.51 -17.42
C VAL A 352 22.36 12.01 -18.20
N PRO A 353 23.47 12.78 -18.26
CA PRO A 353 24.66 12.38 -19.02
C PRO A 353 25.38 11.20 -18.36
N MET A 354 26.04 10.39 -19.18
CA MET A 354 26.91 9.31 -18.69
C MET A 354 28.18 9.88 -18.03
N ASP A 355 28.43 9.48 -16.78
CA ASP A 355 29.65 9.79 -16.03
C ASP A 355 29.97 8.63 -15.07
N ASP A 356 30.37 7.49 -15.63
CA ASP A 356 30.60 6.25 -14.87
C ASP A 356 31.65 6.42 -13.78
N ARG A 357 32.69 7.24 -14.01
CA ARG A 357 33.74 7.49 -13.01
C ARG A 357 33.15 8.17 -11.77
N THR A 358 32.34 9.21 -11.94
CA THR A 358 31.72 9.93 -10.83
C THR A 358 30.73 9.03 -10.09
N VAL A 359 29.90 8.29 -10.84
CA VAL A 359 28.89 7.39 -10.28
C VAL A 359 29.53 6.23 -9.50
N ILE A 360 30.46 5.49 -10.10
CA ILE A 360 31.09 4.34 -9.44
C ILE A 360 31.87 4.79 -8.20
N ASN A 361 32.57 5.93 -8.27
CA ASN A 361 33.27 6.46 -7.11
C ASN A 361 32.30 6.81 -5.96
N SER A 362 31.11 7.35 -6.26
CA SER A 362 30.10 7.62 -5.22
C SER A 362 29.60 6.35 -4.54
N ILE A 363 29.37 5.28 -5.30
CA ILE A 363 28.92 3.98 -4.76
C ILE A 363 30.00 3.41 -3.83
N ASN A 364 31.24 3.36 -4.31
CA ASN A 364 32.34 2.75 -3.56
C ASN A 364 32.74 3.51 -2.30
N THR A 365 32.29 4.77 -2.16
CA THR A 365 32.57 5.61 -0.98
C THR A 365 31.35 5.82 -0.10
N GLY A 366 30.16 5.33 -0.50
CA GLY A 366 28.91 5.57 0.21
C GLY A 366 28.41 7.02 0.11
N GLU A 367 29.02 7.86 -0.73
CA GLU A 367 28.81 9.31 -0.71
C GLU A 367 28.17 9.80 -2.00
N PRO A 368 26.88 10.21 -1.96
CA PRO A 368 26.15 10.68 -3.13
C PRO A 368 26.87 11.80 -3.88
N PHE A 369 27.08 11.61 -5.19
CA PHE A 369 27.83 12.56 -6.01
C PHE A 369 27.17 13.93 -6.13
N VAL A 370 25.85 14.02 -5.90
CA VAL A 370 25.14 15.29 -6.02
C VAL A 370 25.63 16.34 -5.00
N VAL A 371 26.10 15.88 -3.83
CA VAL A 371 26.70 16.72 -2.78
C VAL A 371 28.19 16.91 -3.05
N LYS A 372 28.95 15.80 -3.11
CA LYS A 372 30.43 15.86 -3.21
C LYS A 372 30.96 16.42 -4.52
N GLN A 373 30.20 16.26 -5.60
CA GLN A 373 30.62 16.65 -6.95
C GLN A 373 29.54 17.51 -7.62
N SER A 374 28.92 18.42 -6.88
CA SER A 374 27.78 19.26 -7.32
C SER A 374 27.99 20.02 -8.64
N LYS A 375 29.24 20.32 -9.01
CA LYS A 375 29.59 21.02 -10.27
C LYS A 375 29.57 20.12 -11.51
N LYS A 376 29.58 18.78 -11.36
CA LYS A 376 29.57 17.85 -12.49
C LYS A 376 28.26 17.92 -13.29
N PRO A 377 28.28 17.68 -14.61
CA PRO A 377 27.07 17.68 -15.43
C PRO A 377 25.99 16.71 -14.94
N VAL A 378 26.38 15.52 -14.48
CA VAL A 378 25.46 14.53 -13.90
C VAL A 378 24.76 15.08 -12.65
N SER A 379 25.51 15.67 -11.71
CA SER A 379 24.98 16.29 -10.49
C SER A 379 24.04 17.46 -10.77
N LYS A 380 24.43 18.35 -11.69
CA LYS A 380 23.57 19.47 -12.13
C LYS A 380 22.25 18.97 -12.69
N ARG A 381 22.25 17.85 -13.42
CA ARG A 381 21.02 17.30 -13.97
C ARG A 381 20.13 16.66 -12.91
N ILE A 382 20.70 15.96 -11.93
CA ILE A 382 19.92 15.51 -10.76
C ILE A 382 19.28 16.69 -10.05
N SER A 383 20.05 17.75 -9.79
CA SER A 383 19.54 18.99 -9.20
C SER A 383 18.34 19.55 -9.97
N GLN A 384 18.39 19.59 -11.30
CA GLN A 384 17.27 20.05 -12.13
C GLN A 384 16.04 19.14 -12.05
N ILE A 385 16.23 17.82 -11.98
CA ILE A 385 15.13 16.87 -11.75
C ILE A 385 14.48 17.14 -10.39
N SER A 386 15.28 17.37 -9.34
CA SER A 386 14.76 17.77 -8.02
C SER A 386 14.00 19.09 -8.07
N ASP A 387 14.47 20.10 -8.80
CA ASP A 387 13.75 21.37 -8.98
C ASP A 387 12.38 21.17 -9.64
N PHE A 388 12.31 20.26 -10.61
CA PHE A 388 11.04 19.89 -11.26
C PHE A 388 10.10 19.14 -10.30
N ILE A 389 10.61 18.31 -9.38
CA ILE A 389 9.79 17.65 -8.33
C ILE A 389 9.28 18.67 -7.32
N ILE A 390 10.13 19.62 -6.90
CA ILE A 390 9.77 20.65 -5.91
C ILE A 390 8.63 21.52 -6.41
N LYS A 391 8.66 21.93 -7.69
CA LYS A 391 7.65 22.81 -8.30
C LYS A 391 6.26 22.17 -8.45
N GLY A 392 6.16 20.83 -8.48
CA GLY A 392 4.94 20.10 -8.83
C GLY A 392 5.01 19.65 -10.28
#